data_AF-A0A7C7P5L3-F1
#
_entry.id   AF-A0A7C7P5L3-F1
#
_cell.length_a   1.000
_cell.length_b   1.000
_cell.length_c   1.000
_cell.angle_alpha   90.00
_cell.angle_beta   90.00
_cell.angle_gamma   90.00
#
_symmetry.space_group_name_H-M   'P 1'
#
loop_
_entity.id
_entity.type
_entity.pdbx_description
1 polymer ?
#
loop_
_entity_poly.entity_id
_entity_poly.type
_entity_poly.pdbx_seq_one_letter_code
_entity_poly.pdbx_strand_id
1 'polypeptide(L)' 'MKKLIIINSIVWATVIILSAILFKENENWDVFFILIIALSTVTNGLINRQYCKQKQCRIK' A
#
# COMPACT_ATOMS: atom_id res chain seq x y z
N MET A 1 5.48 2.25 -14.63
CA MET A 1 4.47 2.58 -13.60
C MET A 1 3.49 1.44 -13.32
N LYS A 2 2.85 0.79 -14.32
CA LYS A 2 1.99 -0.41 -14.05
C LYS A 2 2.70 -1.52 -13.26
N LYS A 3 3.95 -1.84 -13.64
CA LYS A 3 4.81 -2.79 -12.91
C LYS A 3 5.08 -2.36 -11.46
N LEU A 4 5.28 -1.06 -11.21
CA LEU A 4 5.52 -0.52 -9.86
C LEU A 4 4.28 -0.59 -8.97
N ILE A 5 3.10 -0.32 -9.55
CA ILE A 5 1.81 -0.47 -8.83
C ILE A 5 1.62 -1.93 -8.41
N ILE A 6 1.86 -2.88 -9.32
CA ILE A 6 1.75 -4.32 -9.04
C ILE A 6 2.73 -4.74 -7.93
N ILE A 7 4.00 -4.31 -8.02
CA ILE A 7 5.00 -4.62 -6.98
C ILE A 7 4.57 -4.03 -5.63
N ASN A 8 4.08 -2.79 -5.59
CA ASN A 8 3.60 -2.17 -4.36
C ASN A 8 2.42 -2.95 -3.75
N SER A 9 1.47 -3.39 -4.57
CA SER A 9 0.35 -4.21 -4.11
C SER A 9 0.80 -5.56 -3.54
N ILE A 10 1.78 -6.21 -4.17
CA ILE A 10 2.34 -7.49 -3.67
C ILE A 10 3.03 -7.27 -2.32
N VAL A 11 3.85 -6.22 -2.20
CA VAL A 11 4.54 -5.90 -0.94
C VAL A 11 3.54 -5.69 0.20
N TRP A 12 2.49 -4.89 -0.02
CA TRP A 12 1.47 -4.66 1.00
C TRP A 12 0.66 -5.92 1.33
N ALA A 13 0.35 -6.76 0.34
CA ALA A 13 -0.31 -8.04 0.58
C ALA A 13 0.55 -8.95 1.47
N THR A 14 1.85 -9.05 1.18
CA THR A 14 2.80 -9.81 2.00
C THR A 14 2.89 -9.27 3.43
N VAL A 15 2.98 -7.94 3.60
CA VAL A 15 3.00 -7.30 4.93
C VAL A 15 1.72 -7.59 5.71
N ILE A 16 0.55 -7.50 5.09
CA ILE A 16 -0.74 -7.79 5.75
C ILE A 16 -0.80 -9.26 6.19
N ILE A 17 -0.38 -10.19 5.35
CA ILE A 17 -0.40 -11.62 5.68
C ILE A 17 0.58 -11.93 6.81
N LEU A 18 1.83 -11.46 6.72
CA LEU A 18 2.85 -11.67 7.75
C LEU A 18 2.44 -11.06 9.09
N SER A 19 1.92 -9.83 9.07
CA SER A 19 1.44 -9.17 10.28
C SER A 19 0.29 -9.95 10.93
N ALA A 20 -0.66 -10.45 10.14
CA ALA A 20 -1.76 -11.27 10.65
C ALA A 20 -1.28 -12.60 11.24
N ILE A 21 -0.25 -13.22 10.69
CA ILE A 21 0.31 -14.46 11.25
C ILE A 21 1.05 -14.16 12.56
N LEU A 22 1.80 -13.06 12.63
CA LEU A 22 2.70 -12.76 13.76
C LEU A 22 2.01 -12.05 14.94
N PHE A 23 0.99 -11.24 14.69
CA PHE A 23 0.48 -10.28 15.67
C PHE A 23 -1.03 -10.36 15.92
N LYS A 24 -1.76 -11.29 15.30
CA LYS A 24 -3.22 -11.40 15.46
C LYS A 24 -3.68 -11.65 16.90
N GLU A 25 -2.86 -12.31 17.70
CA GLU A 25 -3.19 -12.60 19.11
C GLU A 25 -2.85 -11.44 20.07
N ASN A 26 -2.28 -10.35 19.55
CA ASN A 26 -1.88 -9.21 20.35
C ASN A 26 -3.10 -8.30 20.61
N GLU A 27 -3.23 -7.75 21.83
CA GLU A 27 -4.40 -6.95 22.24
C GLU A 27 -4.65 -5.73 21.33
N ASN A 28 -3.59 -5.19 20.73
CA ASN A 28 -3.64 -4.02 19.86
C ASN A 28 -3.71 -4.37 18.36
N TRP A 29 -4.01 -5.62 18.01
CA TRP A 29 -4.05 -6.09 16.62
C TRP A 29 -4.94 -5.22 15.72
N ASP A 30 -6.14 -4.87 16.19
CA ASP A 30 -7.09 -4.09 15.39
C ASP A 30 -6.55 -2.71 15.02
N VAL A 31 -5.89 -2.03 15.98
CA VAL A 31 -5.27 -0.72 15.76
C VAL A 31 -4.10 -0.84 14.78
N PHE A 32 -3.26 -1.86 14.95
CA PHE A 32 -2.13 -2.11 14.05
C PHE A 32 -2.59 -2.45 12.63
N PHE A 33 -3.63 -3.26 12.50
CA PHE A 33 -4.22 -3.62 11.22
C PHE A 33 -4.80 -2.40 10.51
N ILE A 34 -5.57 -1.55 11.21
CA ILE A 34 -6.08 -0.29 10.66
C ILE A 34 -4.93 0.61 10.18
N LEU A 35 -3.84 0.69 10.95
CA LEU A 35 -2.67 1.48 10.60
C LEU A 35 -1.99 0.97 9.32
N ILE A 36 -1.85 -0.36 9.18
CA ILE A 36 -1.34 -1.00 7.95
C ILE A 36 -2.22 -0.65 6.74
N ILE A 37 -3.54 -0.77 6.88
CA ILE A 37 -4.49 -0.44 5.81
C ILE A 37 -4.42 1.04 5.44
N ALA A 38 -4.35 1.94 6.43
CA ALA A 38 -4.22 3.38 6.20
C ALA A 38 -2.93 3.72 5.43
N LEU A 39 -1.78 3.18 5.86
CA LEU A 39 -0.50 3.39 5.17
C LEU A 39 -0.51 2.83 3.75
N SER A 40 -1.11 1.65 3.54
CA SER A 40 -1.27 1.06 2.21
C SER A 40 -2.12 1.94 1.29
N THR A 41 -3.16 2.57 1.83
CA THR A 41 -4.05 3.46 1.07
C THR A 41 -3.33 4.75 0.69
N VAL A 42 -2.61 5.37 1.64
CA VAL A 42 -1.85 6.61 1.40
C VAL A 42 -0.77 6.39 0.34
N THR A 43 0.02 5.32 0.47
CA THR A 43 1.09 5.01 -0.49
C THR A 43 0.53 4.74 -1.90
N ASN A 44 -0.55 3.96 -2.01
CA ASN A 44 -1.23 3.75 -3.30
C ASN A 44 -1.78 5.05 -3.89
N GLY A 45 -2.35 5.94 -3.06
CA GLY A 45 -2.83 7.25 -3.47
C GLY A 45 -1.70 8.15 -4.01
N LEU A 46 -0.55 8.17 -3.34
CA LEU A 46 0.64 8.91 -3.78
C LEU A 46 1.18 8.40 -5.11
N ILE A 47 1.28 7.08 -5.26
CA ILE A 47 1.72 6.44 -6.52
C ILE A 47 0.76 6.77 -7.65
N ASN A 48 -0.56 6.72 -7.41
CA ASN A 48 -1.57 7.08 -8.41
C ASN A 48 -1.46 8.56 -8.81
N ARG A 49 -1.27 9.47 -7.85
CA ARG A 49 -1.07 10.90 -8.11
C ARG A 49 0.18 11.16 -8.95
N GLN A 50 1.28 10.47 -8.67
CA GLN A 50 2.51 10.54 -9.47
C GLN A 50 2.32 9.96 -10.88
N TYR A 51 1.56 8.87 -11.00
CA TYR A 51 1.23 8.28 -12.30
C TYR A 51 0.40 9.24 -13.17
N CYS A 52 -0.60 9.90 -12.60
CA CYS A 52 -1.38 10.93 -13.27
C CYS A 52 -0.52 12.13 -13.70
N LYS A 53 0.38 12.61 -12.83
CA LYS A 53 1.33 13.68 -13.17
C LYS A 53 2.25 13.29 -14.34
N GLN A 54 2.81 12.08 -14.34
CA GLN A 54 3.65 11.61 -15.45
C GLN A 54 2.89 11.52 -16.78
N LYS A 55 1.61 11.10 -16.75
CA LYS A 55 0.78 11.07 -17.96
C LYS A 55 0.51 12.47 -18.51
N GLN A 56 0.21 13.44 -17.64
CA GLN A 56 0.04 14.84 -18.08
C GLN A 56 1.35 15.45 -18.59
N CYS A 57 2.51 15.13 -18.01
CA CYS A 57 3.81 15.58 -18.52
C CYS A 57 4.24 14.93 -19.85
N ARG A 58 3.61 13.82 -20.27
CA ARG A 58 3.84 13.20 -21.60
C ARG A 58 2.96 13.77 -22.71
N ILE A 59 1.98 14.61 -22.38
CA ILE A 59 1.23 15.39 -23.37
C ILE A 59 2.00 16.69 -23.55
N LYS A 60 3.10 16.65 -24.30
CA LYS A 60 3.77 17.83 -24.81
C LYS A 60 4.41 17.52 -26.15
#